data_AF-A0A9E2KWY9-F1
#
_entry.id   AF-A0A9E2KWY9-F1
#
_cell.length_a   1.000
_cell.length_b   1.000
_cell.length_c   1.000
_cell.angle_alpha   90.00
_cell.angle_beta   90.00
_cell.angle_gamma   90.00
#
_symmetry.space_group_name_H-M   'P 1'
#
loop_
_entity.id
_entity.type
_entity.pdbx_description
1 polymer ?
#
loop_
_entity_poly.entity_id
_entity_poly.type
_entity_poly.pdbx_seq_one_letter_code
_entity_poly.pdbx_strand_id
1 'polypeptide(L)'
;MSVQATVQSEMKKMKNTIKREVAIENELQNYKAVIEHIAELQEASEPLPEETNFSSYEEWQADAEKKMKSKSTSLATIEKYKDLIVAYQYYLDNNPVE
;
A
#
# COMPACT_ATOMS: atom_id res chain seq x y z
N MET A 1 -16.25 23.98 13.72
CA MET A 1 -16.55 22.76 12.93
C MET A 1 -17.35 21.84 13.83
N SER A 2 -18.50 21.34 13.37
CA SER A 2 -19.25 20.31 14.11
C SER A 2 -18.52 18.97 14.04
N VAL A 3 -18.81 18.06 14.97
CA VAL A 3 -18.25 16.71 14.95
C VAL A 3 -18.61 16.00 13.64
N GLN A 4 -19.85 16.18 13.17
CA GLN A 4 -20.31 15.62 11.89
C GLN A 4 -19.49 16.12 10.69
N ALA A 5 -19.17 17.42 10.65
CA ALA A 5 -18.34 17.98 9.57
C ALA A 5 -16.91 17.41 9.59
N THR A 6 -16.35 17.18 10.77
CA THR A 6 -15.05 16.51 10.93
C THR A 6 -15.12 15.07 10.44
N VAL A 7 -16.14 14.30 10.86
CA VAL A 7 -16.32 12.90 10.45
C VAL A 7 -16.47 12.78 8.93
N GLN A 8 -17.29 13.62 8.30
CA GLN A 8 -17.46 13.66 6.85
C GLN A 8 -16.14 13.98 6.11
N SER A 9 -15.35 14.92 6.66
CA SER A 9 -14.03 15.28 6.12
C SER A 9 -13.05 14.11 6.17
N GLU A 10 -12.98 13.41 7.32
CA GLU A 10 -12.11 12.24 7.48
C GLU A 10 -12.54 11.08 6.57
N MET A 11 -13.85 10.79 6.48
CA MET A 11 -14.36 9.79 5.53
C MET A 11 -13.98 10.12 4.08
N LYS A 12 -13.97 11.40 3.69
CA LYS A 12 -13.55 11.81 2.35
C LYS A 12 -12.06 11.53 2.10
N LYS A 13 -11.19 11.78 3.10
CA LYS A 13 -9.77 11.44 3.02
C LYS A 13 -9.56 9.93 2.90
N MET A 14 -10.22 9.14 3.75
CA MET A 14 -10.17 7.68 3.73
C MET A 14 -10.61 7.11 2.37
N LYS A 15 -11.75 7.58 1.84
CA LYS A 15 -12.24 7.20 0.49
C LYS A 15 -11.24 7.52 -0.61
N ASN A 16 -10.54 8.66 -0.52
CA ASN A 16 -9.50 9.00 -1.49
C ASN A 16 -8.27 8.09 -1.41
N THR A 17 -7.90 7.63 -0.22
CA THR A 17 -6.84 6.62 -0.05
C THR A 17 -7.26 5.27 -0.61
N ILE A 18 -8.50 4.83 -0.34
CA ILE A 18 -9.05 3.56 -0.85
C ILE A 18 -9.04 3.50 -2.38
N LYS A 19 -9.25 4.62 -3.09
CA LYS A 19 -9.16 4.66 -4.56
C LYS A 19 -7.81 4.19 -5.12
N ARG A 20 -6.74 4.22 -4.31
CA ARG A 20 -5.40 3.79 -4.72
C ARG A 20 -5.14 2.31 -4.46
N GLU A 21 -6.08 1.58 -3.86
CA GLU A 21 -5.92 0.17 -3.48
C GLU A 21 -5.43 -0.69 -4.65
N VAL A 22 -6.13 -0.67 -5.79
CA VAL A 22 -5.76 -1.46 -6.98
C VAL A 22 -4.36 -1.12 -7.48
N ALA A 23 -3.97 0.15 -7.45
CA ALA A 23 -2.62 0.55 -7.85
C ALA A 23 -1.56 0.01 -6.88
N ILE A 24 -1.83 0.04 -5.57
CA ILE A 24 -0.94 -0.49 -4.53
C ILE A 24 -0.83 -2.02 -4.63
N GLU A 25 -1.93 -2.71 -4.94
CA GLU A 25 -1.94 -4.16 -5.19
C GLU A 25 -1.05 -4.52 -6.38
N ASN A 26 -1.19 -3.78 -7.50
CA ASN A 26 -0.33 -3.97 -8.68
C ASN A 26 1.15 -3.70 -8.36
N GLU A 27 1.46 -2.64 -7.63
CA GLU A 27 2.83 -2.37 -7.19
C GLU A 27 3.38 -3.51 -6.32
N LEU A 28 2.57 -4.08 -5.42
CA LEU A 28 2.96 -5.21 -4.58
C LEU A 28 3.28 -6.45 -5.44
N GLN A 29 2.46 -6.76 -6.44
CA GLN A 29 2.74 -7.86 -7.37
C GLN A 29 4.00 -7.61 -8.19
N ASN A 30 4.22 -6.38 -8.66
CA ASN A 30 5.45 -6.03 -9.37
C ASN A 30 6.69 -6.23 -8.49
N TYR A 31 6.66 -5.82 -7.21
CA TYR A 31 7.79 -6.05 -6.32
C TYR A 31 8.03 -7.53 -6.02
N LYS A 32 6.97 -8.35 -5.95
CA LYS A 32 7.13 -9.81 -5.84
C LYS A 32 7.82 -10.39 -7.07
N ALA A 33 7.38 -9.99 -8.27
CA ALA A 33 8.00 -10.44 -9.52
C ALA A 33 9.47 -10.00 -9.62
N VAL A 34 9.82 -8.80 -9.13
CA VAL A 34 11.23 -8.35 -9.05
C VAL A 34 12.03 -9.24 -8.11
N ILE A 35 11.52 -9.58 -6.93
CA ILE A 35 12.22 -10.45 -5.97
C ILE A 35 12.41 -11.87 -6.56
N GLU A 36 11.38 -12.41 -7.22
CA GLU A 36 11.46 -13.70 -7.90
C GLU A 36 12.51 -13.67 -9.01
N HIS A 37 12.51 -12.63 -9.85
CA HIS A 37 13.51 -12.46 -10.90
C HIS A 37 14.94 -12.35 -10.36
N ILE A 38 15.14 -11.63 -9.25
CA ILE A 38 16.46 -11.57 -8.58
C ILE A 38 16.91 -12.98 -8.17
N ALA A 39 16.01 -13.78 -7.59
CA ALA A 39 16.33 -15.14 -7.17
C ALA A 39 16.70 -16.05 -8.35
N GLU A 40 15.99 -15.94 -9.48
CA GLU A 40 16.32 -16.67 -10.72
C GLU A 40 17.72 -16.32 -11.23
N LEU A 41 18.07 -15.03 -11.26
CA LEU A 41 19.40 -14.58 -11.68
C LEU A 41 20.51 -15.10 -10.76
N GLN A 42 20.27 -15.10 -9.46
CA GLN A 42 21.22 -15.65 -8.47
C GLN A 42 21.38 -17.17 -8.60
N GLU A 43 20.29 -17.90 -8.84
CA GLU A 43 20.33 -19.35 -9.07
C GLU A 43 21.09 -19.71 -10.36
N ALA A 44 20.89 -18.92 -11.41
CA ALA A 44 21.63 -19.03 -12.67
C ALA A 44 23.08 -18.55 -12.59
N SER A 45 23.52 -18.00 -11.44
CA SER A 45 24.84 -17.37 -11.25
C SER A 45 25.12 -16.28 -12.29
N GLU A 46 24.07 -15.59 -12.73
CA GLU A 46 24.22 -14.47 -13.66
C GLU A 46 24.90 -13.30 -12.96
N PRO A 47 25.71 -12.50 -13.69
CA PRO A 47 26.24 -11.26 -13.16
C PRO A 47 25.11 -10.25 -12.95
N LEU A 48 25.28 -9.35 -11.98
CA LEU A 48 24.35 -8.26 -11.75
C LEU A 48 24.13 -7.47 -13.06
N PRO A 49 22.88 -7.23 -13.50
CA PRO A 49 22.63 -6.55 -14.76
C PRO A 49 23.26 -5.15 -14.81
N GLU A 50 23.84 -4.77 -15.95
CA GLU A 50 24.53 -3.46 -16.10
C GLU A 50 23.58 -2.27 -15.93
N GLU A 51 22.28 -2.48 -16.13
CA GLU A 51 21.24 -1.47 -16.05
C GLU A 51 20.72 -1.24 -14.62
N THR A 52 21.13 -2.06 -13.63
CA THR A 52 20.69 -1.83 -12.25
C THR A 52 21.45 -0.67 -11.62
N ASN A 53 20.77 0.11 -10.77
CA ASN A 53 21.40 1.15 -9.96
C ASN A 53 22.00 0.61 -8.64
N PHE A 54 22.04 -0.71 -8.46
CA PHE A 54 22.48 -1.36 -7.23
C PHE A 54 23.89 -1.92 -7.39
N SER A 55 24.61 -2.07 -6.28
CA SER A 55 25.99 -2.60 -6.27
C SER A 55 26.02 -4.11 -6.09
N SER A 56 24.92 -4.72 -5.64
CA SER A 56 24.78 -6.16 -5.44
C SER A 56 23.32 -6.61 -5.53
N TYR A 57 23.12 -7.92 -5.75
CA TYR A 57 21.79 -8.53 -5.68
C TYR A 57 21.16 -8.37 -4.29
N GLU A 58 21.96 -8.46 -3.22
CA GLU A 58 21.48 -8.27 -1.85
C GLU A 58 20.93 -6.85 -1.63
N GLU A 59 21.61 -5.83 -2.17
CA GLU A 59 21.15 -4.44 -2.09
C GLU A 59 19.83 -4.25 -2.87
N TRP A 60 19.75 -4.81 -4.08
CA TRP A 60 18.55 -4.75 -4.91
C TRP A 60 17.37 -5.45 -4.26
N GLN A 61 17.57 -6.67 -3.75
CA GLN A 61 16.54 -7.44 -3.05
C GLN A 61 16.06 -6.71 -1.80
N ALA A 62 16.97 -6.15 -1.00
CA ALA A 62 16.62 -5.41 0.21
C ALA A 62 15.77 -4.17 -0.09
N ASP A 63 16.04 -3.42 -1.16
CA ASP A 63 15.15 -2.31 -1.57
C ASP A 63 13.78 -2.84 -2.00
N ALA A 64 13.73 -3.86 -2.86
CA ALA A 64 12.47 -4.45 -3.33
C ALA A 64 11.60 -4.95 -2.16
N GLU A 65 12.19 -5.67 -1.20
CA GLU A 65 11.51 -6.14 0.01
C GLU A 65 11.01 -4.99 0.89
N LYS A 66 11.82 -3.94 1.06
CA LYS A 66 11.42 -2.74 1.81
C LYS A 66 10.23 -2.06 1.16
N LYS A 67 10.22 -1.91 -0.18
CA LYS A 67 9.09 -1.34 -0.92
C LYS A 67 7.86 -2.24 -0.80
N MET A 68 8.01 -3.55 -0.98
CA MET A 68 6.92 -4.52 -0.81
C MET A 68 6.27 -4.42 0.57
N LYS A 69 7.09 -4.37 1.64
CA LYS A 69 6.60 -4.20 3.03
C LYS A 69 5.82 -2.89 3.22
N SER A 70 6.31 -1.81 2.62
CA SER A 70 5.61 -0.51 2.64
C SER A 70 4.25 -0.56 1.95
N LYS A 71 4.15 -1.24 0.80
CA LYS A 71 2.86 -1.43 0.09
C LYS A 71 1.90 -2.33 0.88
N SER A 72 2.39 -3.42 1.47
CA SER A 72 1.59 -4.29 2.34
C SER A 72 1.02 -3.52 3.55
N THR A 73 1.82 -2.66 4.18
CA THR A 73 1.37 -1.79 5.28
C THR A 73 0.28 -0.80 4.81
N SER A 74 0.40 -0.30 3.58
CA SER A 74 -0.61 0.59 2.99
C SER A 74 -1.94 -0.13 2.77
N LEU A 75 -1.92 -1.39 2.30
CA LEU A 75 -3.13 -2.21 2.16
C LEU A 75 -3.79 -2.50 3.52
N ALA A 76 -3.01 -2.86 4.53
CA ALA A 76 -3.53 -3.05 5.90
C ALA A 76 -4.15 -1.76 6.47
N THR A 77 -3.66 -0.59 6.07
CA THR A 77 -4.26 0.70 6.45
C THR A 77 -5.57 0.94 5.70
N ILE A 78 -5.64 0.57 4.42
CA ILE A 78 -6.85 0.65 3.60
C ILE A 78 -7.96 -0.23 4.16
N GLU A 79 -7.65 -1.45 4.59
CA GLU A 79 -8.62 -2.34 5.26
C GLU A 79 -9.22 -1.67 6.51
N LYS A 80 -8.36 -1.13 7.38
CA LYS A 80 -8.82 -0.36 8.57
C LYS A 80 -9.68 0.85 8.19
N TYR A 81 -9.38 1.52 7.08
CA TYR A 81 -10.18 2.64 6.60
C TYR A 81 -11.56 2.21 6.09
N LYS A 82 -11.68 1.03 5.48
CA LYS A 82 -12.98 0.47 5.09
C LYS A 82 -13.85 0.24 6.33
N ASP A 83 -13.29 -0.35 7.39
CA ASP A 83 -14.00 -0.57 8.66
C ASP A 83 -14.39 0.76 9.34
N LEU A 84 -13.46 1.73 9.38
CA LEU A 84 -13.73 3.05 9.96
C LEU A 84 -14.81 3.82 9.20
N ILE A 85 -14.88 3.70 7.87
CA ILE A 85 -15.95 4.31 7.08
C ILE A 85 -17.30 3.75 7.49
N VAL A 86 -17.42 2.44 7.74
CA VAL A 86 -18.67 1.82 8.21
C VAL A 86 -19.04 2.37 9.58
N ALA A 87 -18.09 2.42 10.51
CA ALA A 87 -18.32 2.96 11.86
C ALA A 87 -18.71 4.44 11.85
N TYR A 88 -18.06 5.25 11.00
CA TYR A 88 -18.36 6.67 10.85
C TYR A 88 -19.72 6.92 10.18
N GLN A 89 -20.08 6.09 9.19
CA GLN A 89 -21.41 6.16 8.60
C GLN A 89 -22.49 5.85 9.66
N TYR A 90 -22.29 4.79 10.45
CA TYR A 90 -23.19 4.46 11.57
C TYR A 90 -23.31 5.62 12.56
N TYR A 91 -22.21 6.27 12.93
CA TYR A 91 -22.25 7.45 13.81
C TYR A 91 -23.09 8.57 13.21
N LEU A 92 -22.90 8.91 11.93
CA LEU A 92 -23.65 9.98 11.27
C LEU A 92 -25.14 9.67 11.17
N ASP A 93 -25.50 8.42 10.88
CA ASP A 93 -26.89 7.98 10.75
C ASP A 93 -27.64 8.06 12.10
N ASN A 94 -26.94 7.84 13.22
CA ASN A 94 -27.51 7.90 14.57
C ASN A 94 -27.37 9.27 15.26
N ASN A 95 -26.66 10.22 14.64
CA ASN A 95 -26.44 11.57 15.17
C ASN A 95 -26.70 12.60 14.07
N PRO A 96 -27.93 12.64 13.52
CA PRO A 96 -28.27 13.54 12.43
C PRO A 96 -28.06 14.99 12.84
N VAL A 97 -27.70 15.82 11.87
CA VAL A 97 -27.63 17.27 12.06
C VAL A 97 -29.06 17.77 12.20
N GLU A 98 -29.40 18.38 13.35
CA GLU A 98 -30.65 19.16 13.50
C GLU A 98 -30.67 20.37 12.54
#